data_AF-A0A3D1QTZ7-F1
#
_entry.id   AF-A0A3D1QTZ7-F1
#
_cell.length_a   1.000
_cell.length_b   1.000
_cell.length_c   1.000
_cell.angle_alpha   90.00
_cell.angle_beta   90.00
_cell.angle_gamma   90.00
#
_symmetry.space_group_name_H-M   'P 1'
#
loop_
_entity.id
_entity.type
_entity.pdbx_description
1 polymer ?
#
loop_
_entity_poly.entity_id
_entity_poly.type
_entity_poly.pdbx_seq_one_letter_code
_entity_poly.pdbx_strand_id
1 'polypeptide(L)'
;MGAPGTCSRGPHCFFLKGELLESSAVGSSAGRLILANARVHTLLPSNLTVEAVGIGEGRIRAVGALSDVRAAVGPAREVDLVGSTVVPGLVDAHGHLAMMGERMRQLDLSAARSPEEVAALVAARVAGAAAGEWLVGRAWDQNRFENGGLPDRACLDRAAPDHPVFLERVDGHAAWTNSRALEAAGLGRDSPDPPGGRILRDSAGEPTGILVDAAMKPVVDRLPAPTDEELEARLLTATERCAGFGLTAVHDAGVDLRSWTVLERLARQGRLPVRVRAMAWRGAASFEELIGPGPRTGLFGGMLSLRA
;
A
#
# COMPACT_ATOMS: atom_id res chain seq x y z
N MET A 1 1.59 49.15 -17.96
CA MET A 1 1.12 47.91 -18.60
C MET A 1 1.77 46.73 -17.89
N GLY A 2 0.98 45.76 -17.45
CA GLY A 2 1.46 44.49 -16.85
C GLY A 2 1.08 44.32 -15.38
N ALA A 3 -0.15 43.90 -15.10
CA ALA A 3 -0.56 43.38 -13.80
C ALA A 3 -0.09 41.92 -13.63
N PRO A 4 0.27 41.46 -12.42
CA PRO A 4 0.58 40.05 -12.18
C PRO A 4 -0.71 39.22 -12.08
N GLY A 5 -0.78 38.17 -12.91
CA GLY A 5 -1.91 37.25 -12.98
C GLY A 5 -2.07 36.39 -11.73
N THR A 6 -3.30 36.30 -11.25
CA THR A 6 -3.74 35.40 -10.19
C THR A 6 -3.82 33.96 -10.74
N CYS A 7 -3.01 33.07 -10.16
CA CYS A 7 -3.09 31.64 -10.42
C CYS A 7 -4.32 31.05 -9.70
N SER A 8 -5.36 30.73 -10.46
CA SER A 8 -6.57 30.05 -9.96
C SER A 8 -6.24 28.61 -9.54
N ARG A 9 -6.42 28.29 -8.26
CA ARG A 9 -6.38 26.92 -7.75
C ARG A 9 -7.53 26.10 -8.37
N GLY A 10 -7.19 24.93 -8.91
CA GLY A 10 -8.14 23.99 -9.52
C GLY A 10 -9.10 23.34 -8.52
N PRO A 11 -10.08 22.55 -9.01
CA PRO A 11 -11.15 22.00 -8.20
C PRO A 11 -10.62 21.01 -7.16
N HIS A 12 -10.94 21.29 -5.90
CA HIS A 12 -10.62 20.42 -4.77
C HIS A 12 -11.48 19.15 -4.84
N CYS A 13 -10.85 17.99 -5.06
CA CYS A 13 -11.46 16.70 -4.73
C CYS A 13 -11.60 16.62 -3.20
N PHE A 14 -12.83 16.61 -2.70
CA PHE A 14 -13.11 16.40 -1.28
C PHE A 14 -13.17 14.91 -0.96
N PHE A 15 -12.22 14.43 -0.15
CA PHE A 15 -12.33 13.14 0.53
C PHE A 15 -12.90 13.37 1.93
N LEU A 16 -14.13 12.91 2.18
CA LEU A 16 -14.72 12.92 3.52
C LEU A 16 -14.04 11.85 4.38
N LYS A 17 -13.06 12.26 5.20
CA LYS A 17 -12.57 11.46 6.33
C LYS A 17 -13.61 11.53 7.46
N GLY A 18 -14.06 10.38 7.95
CA GLY A 18 -14.96 10.29 9.09
C GLY A 18 -14.22 10.54 10.40
N GLU A 19 -14.52 11.65 11.07
CA GLU A 19 -14.24 11.84 12.49
C GLU A 19 -15.55 11.69 13.27
N LEU A 20 -15.56 10.78 14.24
CA LEU A 20 -16.62 10.57 15.22
C LEU A 20 -16.28 11.38 16.48
N LEU A 21 -17.20 12.25 16.92
CA LEU A 21 -17.21 12.83 18.27
C LEU A 21 -18.63 12.72 18.87
N GLU A 22 -18.69 12.50 20.18
CA GLU A 22 -19.86 12.16 20.97
C GLU A 22 -20.85 13.32 21.25
N SER A 23 -22.13 12.93 21.34
CA SER A 23 -23.26 13.40 22.18
C SER A 23 -23.74 14.86 22.22
N SER A 24 -24.98 15.12 21.78
CA SER A 24 -26.19 15.18 22.64
C SER A 24 -27.42 15.66 21.83
N ALA A 25 -28.62 15.28 22.29
CA ALA A 25 -29.84 15.19 21.49
C ALA A 25 -30.47 16.53 21.07
N VAL A 26 -30.58 16.72 19.74
CA VAL A 26 -31.65 17.48 19.05
C VAL A 26 -31.93 16.74 17.73
N GLY A 27 -33.15 16.19 17.57
CA GLY A 27 -33.69 15.56 16.35
C GLY A 27 -32.65 14.90 15.42
N SER A 28 -32.19 13.69 15.76
CA SER A 28 -31.01 13.05 15.18
C SER A 28 -31.03 12.94 13.65
N SER A 29 -30.48 13.96 12.99
CA SER A 29 -29.91 13.91 11.63
C SER A 29 -28.66 13.02 11.56
N ALA A 30 -28.26 12.40 12.68
CA ALA A 30 -27.11 11.52 12.75
C ALA A 30 -27.34 10.29 11.84
N GLY A 31 -26.56 10.21 10.76
CA GLY A 31 -26.59 9.10 9.81
C GLY A 31 -27.29 9.38 8.48
N ARG A 32 -27.86 10.58 8.27
CA ARG A 32 -28.42 11.00 6.98
C ARG A 32 -27.70 12.22 6.41
N LEU A 33 -27.35 12.14 5.13
CA LEU A 33 -26.56 13.13 4.41
C LEU A 33 -27.17 13.36 3.02
N ILE A 34 -27.32 14.62 2.62
CA ILE A 34 -27.65 15.01 1.25
C ILE A 34 -26.43 15.72 0.68
N LEU A 35 -25.92 15.24 -0.45
CA LEU A 35 -24.96 15.98 -1.27
C LEU A 35 -25.75 16.71 -2.36
N ALA A 36 -25.76 18.04 -2.31
CA ALA A 36 -26.56 18.91 -3.16
C ALA A 36 -25.69 19.72 -4.11
N ASN A 37 -26.32 20.31 -5.15
CA ASN A 37 -25.67 21.17 -6.14
C ASN A 37 -24.39 20.52 -6.71
N ALA A 38 -24.55 19.30 -7.23
CA ALA A 38 -23.46 18.47 -7.70
C ALA A 38 -23.73 17.94 -9.10
N ARG A 39 -22.69 17.57 -9.84
CA ARG A 39 -22.84 16.75 -11.05
C ARG A 39 -22.63 15.29 -10.68
N VAL A 40 -23.70 14.58 -10.34
CA VAL A 40 -23.64 13.19 -9.85
C VAL A 40 -23.75 12.21 -11.02
N HIS A 41 -22.68 11.46 -11.30
CA HIS A 41 -22.70 10.35 -12.24
C HIS A 41 -23.19 9.08 -11.55
N THR A 42 -24.35 8.58 -11.92
CA THR A 42 -24.95 7.37 -11.31
C THR A 42 -24.47 6.08 -11.98
N LEU A 43 -23.97 6.18 -13.21
CA LEU A 43 -23.67 5.06 -14.12
C LEU A 43 -24.89 4.17 -14.44
N LEU A 44 -26.10 4.67 -14.20
CA LEU A 44 -27.34 4.02 -14.62
C LEU A 44 -27.70 4.41 -16.06
N PRO A 45 -28.30 3.51 -16.86
CA PRO A 45 -28.71 3.81 -18.23
C PRO A 45 -29.71 4.97 -18.32
N SER A 46 -30.66 5.05 -17.39
CA SER A 46 -31.50 6.21 -17.14
C SER A 46 -30.88 7.04 -16.00
N ASN A 47 -30.93 8.37 -16.11
CA ASN A 47 -30.35 9.30 -15.12
C ASN A 47 -28.83 9.22 -14.98
N LEU A 48 -28.12 9.14 -16.10
CA LEU A 48 -26.64 9.09 -16.15
C LEU A 48 -25.98 10.24 -15.37
N THR A 49 -26.62 11.41 -15.33
CA THR A 49 -26.19 12.56 -14.52
C THR A 49 -27.40 13.19 -13.82
N VAL A 50 -27.27 13.44 -12.51
CA VAL A 50 -28.29 14.08 -11.66
C VAL A 50 -27.66 15.14 -10.74
N GLU A 51 -28.48 15.90 -10.02
CA GLU A 51 -28.02 17.07 -9.24
C GLU A 51 -27.77 16.81 -7.75
N ALA A 52 -28.32 15.72 -7.20
CA ALA A 52 -28.18 15.40 -5.78
C ALA A 52 -28.16 13.89 -5.49
N VAL A 53 -27.54 13.51 -4.38
CA VAL A 53 -27.60 12.17 -3.79
C VAL A 53 -27.95 12.24 -2.31
N GLY A 54 -28.93 11.43 -1.92
CA GLY A 54 -29.37 11.24 -0.56
C GLY A 54 -28.82 9.94 0.01
N ILE A 55 -28.21 10.02 1.18
CA ILE A 55 -27.56 8.91 1.87
C ILE A 55 -28.21 8.76 3.25
N GLY A 56 -28.51 7.53 3.62
CA GLY A 56 -29.00 7.17 4.95
C GLY A 56 -28.45 5.82 5.36
N GLU A 57 -27.97 5.73 6.60
CA GLU A 57 -27.54 4.47 7.22
C GLU A 57 -26.49 3.73 6.35
N GLY A 58 -25.58 4.50 5.72
CA GLY A 58 -24.51 3.99 4.86
C GLY A 58 -24.95 3.53 3.46
N ARG A 59 -26.19 3.81 3.05
CA ARG A 59 -26.73 3.43 1.74
C ARG A 59 -27.28 4.64 0.99
N ILE A 60 -27.23 4.58 -0.33
CA ILE A 60 -27.92 5.54 -1.19
C ILE A 60 -29.42 5.32 -1.05
N ARG A 61 -30.14 6.35 -0.61
CA ARG A 61 -31.60 6.37 -0.44
C ARG A 61 -32.31 6.93 -1.66
N ALA A 62 -31.74 7.95 -2.29
CA ALA A 62 -32.28 8.59 -3.48
C ALA A 62 -31.18 9.27 -4.30
N VAL A 63 -31.39 9.40 -5.61
CA VAL A 63 -30.58 10.19 -6.54
C VAL A 63 -31.54 10.88 -7.50
N GLY A 64 -31.27 12.13 -7.89
CA GLY A 64 -32.19 12.86 -8.78
C GLY A 64 -32.17 14.36 -8.54
N ALA A 65 -33.33 14.98 -8.73
CA ALA A 65 -33.57 16.36 -8.35
C ALA A 65 -33.46 16.53 -6.83
N LEU A 66 -32.94 17.68 -6.39
CA LEU A 66 -32.72 17.99 -4.97
C LEU A 66 -34.04 17.97 -4.18
N SER A 67 -35.14 18.42 -4.78
CA SER A 67 -36.48 18.34 -4.18
C SER A 67 -36.89 16.91 -3.87
N ASP A 68 -36.68 16.00 -4.82
CA ASP A 68 -37.07 14.59 -4.71
C ASP A 68 -36.19 13.87 -3.70
N VAL A 69 -34.88 14.18 -3.71
CA VAL A 69 -33.93 13.66 -2.73
C VAL A 69 -34.29 14.12 -1.31
N ARG A 70 -34.61 15.41 -1.11
CA ARG A 70 -35.04 15.93 0.20
C ARG A 70 -36.31 15.26 0.69
N ALA A 71 -37.30 15.07 -0.18
CA ALA A 71 -38.55 14.38 0.16
C ALA A 71 -38.31 12.91 0.55
N ALA A 72 -37.42 12.21 -0.17
CA ALA A 72 -37.13 10.81 0.06
C ALA A 72 -36.28 10.55 1.32
N VAL A 73 -35.32 11.42 1.64
CA VAL A 73 -34.41 11.25 2.80
C VAL A 73 -35.04 11.79 4.09
N GLY A 74 -35.86 12.84 3.99
CA GLY A 74 -36.34 13.58 5.15
C GLY A 74 -35.23 14.43 5.80
N PRO A 75 -35.34 14.76 7.10
CA PRO A 75 -34.33 15.55 7.82
C PRO A 75 -32.93 14.91 7.72
N ALA A 76 -31.98 15.66 7.17
CA ALA A 76 -30.61 15.22 6.93
C ALA A 76 -29.65 16.41 7.02
N ARG A 77 -28.37 16.12 7.26
CA ARG A 77 -27.32 17.10 7.02
C ARG A 77 -27.20 17.31 5.51
N GLU A 78 -27.28 18.55 5.04
CA GLU A 78 -27.05 18.88 3.63
C GLU A 78 -25.66 19.48 3.44
N VAL A 79 -24.98 19.08 2.37
CA VAL A 79 -23.67 19.59 1.97
C VAL A 79 -23.78 20.07 0.53
N ASP A 80 -23.58 21.37 0.32
CA ASP A 80 -23.50 21.99 -1.01
C ASP A 80 -22.11 21.71 -1.62
N LEU A 81 -22.08 21.07 -2.78
CA LEU A 81 -20.86 20.72 -3.50
C LEU A 81 -20.43 21.75 -4.55
N VAL A 82 -21.14 22.88 -4.67
CA VAL A 82 -20.78 24.04 -5.50
C VAL A 82 -20.47 23.65 -6.96
N GLY A 83 -21.30 22.76 -7.51
CA GLY A 83 -21.18 22.24 -8.87
C GLY A 83 -20.12 21.15 -9.05
N SER A 84 -19.49 20.65 -7.97
CA SER A 84 -18.48 19.59 -8.06
C SER A 84 -19.07 18.28 -8.59
N THR A 85 -18.22 17.47 -9.21
CA THR A 85 -18.60 16.16 -9.75
C THR A 85 -18.55 15.08 -8.68
N VAL A 86 -19.61 14.28 -8.58
CA VAL A 86 -19.67 13.08 -7.75
C VAL A 86 -19.69 11.86 -8.66
N VAL A 87 -18.80 10.91 -8.41
CA VAL A 87 -18.74 9.62 -9.11
C VAL A 87 -18.82 8.48 -8.10
N PRO A 88 -19.21 7.27 -8.52
CA PRO A 88 -19.11 6.10 -7.65
C PRO A 88 -17.66 5.91 -7.21
N GLY A 89 -17.48 5.51 -5.94
CA GLY A 89 -16.15 5.24 -5.41
C GLY A 89 -15.41 4.22 -6.25
N LEU A 90 -14.13 4.49 -6.52
CA LEU A 90 -13.31 3.63 -7.36
C LEU A 90 -13.08 2.27 -6.66
N VAL A 91 -12.95 1.22 -7.47
CA VAL A 91 -12.65 -0.13 -7.00
C VAL A 91 -11.45 -0.64 -7.77
N ASP A 92 -10.41 -1.02 -7.04
CA ASP A 92 -9.30 -1.75 -7.62
C ASP A 92 -9.66 -3.25 -7.66
N ALA A 93 -9.67 -3.80 -8.87
CA ALA A 93 -10.10 -5.17 -9.13
C ALA A 93 -9.02 -6.23 -8.85
N HIS A 94 -7.77 -5.83 -8.64
CA HIS A 94 -6.66 -6.74 -8.30
C HIS A 94 -5.46 -5.97 -7.73
N GLY A 95 -5.22 -6.14 -6.42
CA GLY A 95 -4.05 -5.60 -5.73
C GLY A 95 -3.42 -6.61 -4.79
N HIS A 96 -2.35 -6.20 -4.10
CA HIS A 96 -1.64 -7.00 -3.11
C HIS A 96 -1.30 -6.12 -1.90
N LEU A 97 -2.20 -6.01 -0.92
CA LEU A 97 -2.14 -5.00 0.13
C LEU A 97 -0.94 -5.20 1.06
N ALA A 98 -0.68 -6.42 1.49
CA ALA A 98 0.46 -6.71 2.37
C ALA A 98 1.80 -6.34 1.71
N MET A 99 1.98 -6.70 0.44
CA MET A 99 3.18 -6.37 -0.36
C MET A 99 3.28 -4.86 -0.63
N MET A 100 2.17 -4.20 -0.96
CA MET A 100 2.13 -2.75 -1.15
C MET A 100 2.54 -2.01 0.13
N GLY A 101 1.99 -2.44 1.27
CA GLY A 101 2.32 -1.90 2.58
C GLY A 101 3.77 -2.13 2.98
N GLU A 102 4.31 -3.31 2.70
CA GLU A 102 5.73 -3.62 2.87
C GLU A 102 6.62 -2.66 2.08
N ARG A 103 6.36 -2.51 0.78
CA ARG A 103 7.15 -1.63 -0.09
C ARG A 103 7.14 -0.16 0.35
N MET A 104 6.04 0.29 0.96
CA MET A 104 5.90 1.65 1.50
C MET A 104 6.65 1.86 2.82
N ARG A 105 7.02 0.78 3.50
CA ARG A 105 7.72 0.80 4.79
C ARG A 105 9.21 0.48 4.68
N GLN A 106 9.66 0.01 3.52
CA GLN A 106 11.07 -0.17 3.20
C GLN A 106 11.75 1.17 2.89
N LEU A 107 13.09 1.18 2.95
CA LEU A 107 13.87 2.33 2.52
C LEU A 107 13.69 2.56 1.01
N ASP A 108 13.17 3.73 0.63
CA ASP A 108 13.01 4.12 -0.77
C ASP A 108 14.29 4.76 -1.31
N LEU A 109 14.92 4.09 -2.27
CA LEU A 109 16.15 4.53 -2.92
C LEU A 109 15.90 5.12 -4.31
N SER A 110 14.64 5.25 -4.72
CA SER A 110 14.27 5.69 -6.07
C SER A 110 14.73 7.11 -6.38
N ALA A 111 15.08 7.94 -5.41
CA ALA A 111 15.60 9.28 -5.64
C ALA A 111 17.13 9.32 -5.85
N ALA A 112 17.85 8.30 -5.36
CA ALA A 112 19.32 8.33 -5.28
C ALA A 112 20.00 8.37 -6.65
N ARG A 113 21.11 9.08 -6.73
CA ARG A 113 21.92 9.36 -7.93
C ARG A 113 23.37 8.91 -7.79
N SER A 114 23.73 8.28 -6.68
CA SER A 114 25.02 7.61 -6.54
C SER A 114 24.98 6.50 -5.47
N PRO A 115 25.95 5.56 -5.49
CA PRO A 115 26.13 4.59 -4.42
C PRO A 115 26.32 5.24 -3.04
N GLU A 116 26.96 6.41 -2.97
CA GLU A 116 27.19 7.17 -1.73
C GLU A 116 25.89 7.75 -1.17
N GLU A 117 24.99 8.25 -2.02
CA GLU A 117 23.65 8.69 -1.58
C GLU A 117 22.83 7.53 -1.02
N VAL A 118 22.89 6.36 -1.67
CA VAL A 118 22.28 5.13 -1.13
C VAL A 118 22.88 4.77 0.21
N ALA A 119 24.21 4.77 0.33
CA ALA A 119 24.90 4.48 1.58
C ALA A 119 24.54 5.47 2.70
N ALA A 120 24.34 6.76 2.38
CA ALA A 120 23.90 7.77 3.33
C ALA A 120 22.46 7.51 3.83
N LEU A 121 21.55 7.11 2.93
CA LEU A 121 20.19 6.71 3.31
C LEU A 121 20.18 5.47 4.22
N VAL A 122 21.05 4.50 3.92
CA VAL A 122 21.24 3.31 4.76
C VAL A 122 21.79 3.69 6.15
N ALA A 123 22.84 4.52 6.20
CA ALA A 123 23.42 5.01 7.45
C ALA A 123 22.41 5.79 8.31
N ALA A 124 21.55 6.60 7.68
CA ALA A 124 20.48 7.30 8.38
C ALA A 124 19.47 6.31 9.02
N ARG A 125 19.21 5.17 8.37
CA ARG A 125 18.32 4.13 8.91
C ARG A 125 18.94 3.33 10.06
N VAL A 126 20.27 3.20 10.11
CA VAL A 126 21.01 2.56 11.22
C VAL A 126 20.72 3.25 12.55
N ALA A 127 20.62 4.59 12.57
CA ALA A 127 20.46 5.36 13.81
C ALA A 127 19.19 5.01 14.62
N GLY A 128 18.18 4.44 13.99
CA GLY A 128 16.95 3.97 14.63
C GLY A 128 16.78 2.45 14.66
N ALA A 129 17.77 1.69 14.21
CA ALA A 129 17.72 0.23 14.11
C ALA A 129 18.25 -0.45 15.38
N ALA A 130 17.65 -1.58 15.77
CA ALA A 130 18.22 -2.44 16.79
C ALA A 130 19.50 -3.13 16.26
N ALA A 131 20.49 -3.38 17.12
CA ALA A 131 21.73 -4.02 16.71
C ALA A 131 21.48 -5.34 15.96
N GLY A 132 22.06 -5.50 14.77
CA GLY A 132 21.87 -6.67 13.92
C GLY A 132 20.52 -6.74 13.17
N GLU A 133 19.66 -5.74 13.31
CA GLU A 133 18.41 -5.64 12.52
C GLU A 133 18.73 -5.54 11.02
N TRP A 134 17.98 -6.30 10.21
CA TRP A 134 18.07 -6.25 8.75
C TRP A 134 17.58 -4.90 8.20
N LEU A 135 18.44 -4.25 7.43
CA LEU A 135 18.09 -3.02 6.73
C LEU A 135 17.64 -3.36 5.31
N VAL A 136 16.34 -3.24 5.08
CA VAL A 136 15.71 -3.58 3.80
C VAL A 136 15.30 -2.31 3.06
N GLY A 137 15.76 -2.20 1.82
CA GLY A 137 15.44 -1.09 0.93
C GLY A 137 15.14 -1.56 -0.48
N ARG A 138 14.66 -0.65 -1.31
CA ARG A 138 14.29 -0.96 -2.69
C ARG A 138 14.43 0.23 -3.63
N ALA A 139 14.32 -0.07 -4.92
CA ALA A 139 14.22 0.89 -6.01
C ALA A 139 15.50 1.67 -6.36
N TRP A 140 16.67 1.15 -5.99
CA TRP A 140 17.92 1.68 -6.56
C TRP A 140 18.00 1.35 -8.06
N ASP A 141 18.65 2.22 -8.83
CA ASP A 141 18.83 2.06 -10.27
C ASP A 141 20.17 2.63 -10.71
N GLN A 142 21.08 1.76 -11.15
CA GLN A 142 22.40 2.15 -11.64
C GLN A 142 22.36 3.07 -12.86
N ASN A 143 21.27 3.04 -13.65
CA ASN A 143 21.13 3.93 -14.80
C ASN A 143 20.94 5.40 -14.39
N ARG A 144 20.63 5.63 -13.12
CA ARG A 144 20.52 6.98 -12.53
C ARG A 144 21.79 7.44 -11.85
N PHE A 145 22.79 6.56 -11.71
CA PHE A 145 24.04 6.91 -11.08
C PHE A 145 24.87 7.78 -12.02
N GLU A 146 25.32 8.94 -11.55
CA GLU A 146 26.00 9.94 -12.40
C GLU A 146 27.28 9.40 -13.05
N ASN A 147 27.98 8.50 -12.36
CA ASN A 147 29.19 7.83 -12.86
C ASN A 147 28.91 6.44 -13.48
N GLY A 148 27.64 6.04 -13.55
CA GLY A 148 27.20 4.74 -14.01
C GLY A 148 27.78 3.56 -13.22
N GLY A 149 27.62 2.36 -13.78
CA GLY A 149 28.21 1.14 -13.24
C GLY A 149 27.45 0.53 -12.06
N LEU A 150 27.76 -0.73 -11.78
CA LEU A 150 27.22 -1.44 -10.63
C LEU A 150 27.96 -1.02 -9.35
N PRO A 151 27.26 -0.89 -8.23
CA PRO A 151 27.90 -0.54 -6.98
C PRO A 151 28.61 -1.76 -6.35
N ASP A 152 29.42 -1.50 -5.33
CA ASP A 152 30.15 -2.52 -4.57
C ASP A 152 29.70 -2.53 -3.10
N ARG A 153 29.74 -3.69 -2.45
CA ARG A 153 29.36 -3.91 -1.05
C ARG A 153 30.10 -3.00 -0.07
N ALA A 154 31.33 -2.57 -0.39
CA ALA A 154 32.19 -1.85 0.54
C ALA A 154 31.59 -0.53 1.06
N CYS A 155 30.77 0.19 0.28
CA CYS A 155 30.13 1.40 0.81
C CYS A 155 28.96 1.08 1.75
N LEU A 156 28.25 -0.03 1.55
CA LEU A 156 27.26 -0.51 2.51
C LEU A 156 27.92 -1.07 3.78
N ASP A 157 29.07 -1.74 3.66
CA ASP A 157 29.86 -2.20 4.81
C ASP A 157 30.27 -1.03 5.71
N ARG A 158 30.68 0.10 5.12
CA ARG A 158 30.99 1.32 5.88
C ARG A 158 29.75 1.98 6.48
N ALA A 159 28.64 1.99 5.75
CA ALA A 159 27.39 2.63 6.20
C ALA A 159 26.69 1.85 7.33
N ALA A 160 26.80 0.53 7.33
CA ALA A 160 26.09 -0.37 8.22
C ALA A 160 26.97 -1.58 8.62
N PRO A 161 28.07 -1.37 9.36
CA PRO A 161 29.05 -2.42 9.65
C PRO A 161 28.52 -3.59 10.49
N ASP A 162 27.53 -3.30 11.34
CA ASP A 162 26.94 -4.27 12.28
C ASP A 162 25.53 -4.71 11.91
N HIS A 163 25.05 -4.34 10.71
CA HIS A 163 23.70 -4.68 10.24
C HIS A 163 23.76 -5.34 8.86
N PRO A 164 23.04 -6.46 8.65
CA PRO A 164 22.88 -7.00 7.31
C PRO A 164 21.98 -6.09 6.46
N VAL A 165 22.41 -5.80 5.24
CA VAL A 165 21.71 -4.90 4.30
C VAL A 165 21.26 -5.66 3.06
N PHE A 166 19.99 -5.50 2.68
CA PHE A 166 19.43 -6.02 1.43
C PHE A 166 18.67 -4.92 0.70
N LEU A 167 19.18 -4.48 -0.46
CA LEU A 167 18.58 -3.44 -1.27
C LEU A 167 18.13 -4.00 -2.62
N GLU A 168 16.83 -4.06 -2.87
CA GLU A 168 16.27 -4.54 -4.13
C GLU A 168 16.37 -3.47 -5.22
N ARG A 169 16.78 -3.86 -6.42
CA ARG A 169 16.82 -3.00 -7.60
C ARG A 169 15.40 -2.61 -8.06
N VAL A 170 15.26 -1.51 -8.78
CA VAL A 170 13.98 -1.00 -9.29
C VAL A 170 13.12 -2.02 -10.05
N ASP A 171 13.74 -2.98 -10.74
CA ASP A 171 13.03 -4.02 -11.49
C ASP A 171 12.84 -5.35 -10.73
N GLY A 172 13.37 -5.46 -9.51
CA GLY A 172 13.26 -6.67 -8.70
C GLY A 172 14.17 -7.82 -9.13
N HIS A 173 15.05 -7.62 -10.12
CA HIS A 173 15.90 -8.68 -10.69
C HIS A 173 17.35 -8.66 -10.20
N ALA A 174 17.68 -7.73 -9.31
CA ALA A 174 18.95 -7.74 -8.60
C ALA A 174 18.80 -7.24 -7.17
N ALA A 175 19.68 -7.71 -6.28
CA ALA A 175 19.87 -7.15 -4.96
C ALA A 175 21.29 -6.61 -4.83
N TRP A 176 21.44 -5.56 -4.04
CA TRP A 176 22.71 -5.05 -3.56
C TRP A 176 22.79 -5.26 -2.05
N THR A 177 23.78 -6.03 -1.63
CA THR A 177 23.97 -6.48 -0.25
C THR A 177 25.34 -6.12 0.28
N ASN A 178 25.47 -6.06 1.61
CA ASN A 178 26.74 -5.89 2.30
C ASN A 178 27.36 -7.24 2.71
N SER A 179 28.57 -7.22 3.24
CA SER A 179 29.30 -8.42 3.69
C SER A 179 28.53 -9.17 4.77
N ARG A 180 27.86 -8.48 5.71
CA ARG A 180 27.04 -9.11 6.76
C ARG A 180 25.87 -9.93 6.19
N ALA A 181 25.20 -9.42 5.17
CA ALA A 181 24.11 -10.15 4.51
C ALA A 181 24.63 -11.38 3.72
N LEU A 182 25.79 -11.26 3.08
CA LEU A 182 26.45 -12.39 2.40
C LEU A 182 26.87 -13.47 3.40
N GLU A 183 27.49 -13.09 4.52
CA GLU A 183 27.87 -13.98 5.62
C GLU A 183 26.66 -14.74 6.18
N ALA A 184 25.56 -14.02 6.47
CA ALA A 184 24.33 -14.62 6.98
C ALA A 184 23.73 -15.66 6.00
N ALA A 185 23.92 -15.44 4.69
CA ALA A 185 23.48 -16.33 3.63
C ALA A 185 24.48 -17.47 3.31
N GLY A 186 25.69 -17.45 3.89
CA GLY A 186 26.75 -18.40 3.56
C GLY A 186 27.32 -18.23 2.15
N LEU A 187 27.26 -17.01 1.60
CA LEU A 187 27.79 -16.68 0.28
C LEU A 187 29.21 -16.12 0.39
N GLY A 188 30.13 -16.67 -0.40
CA GLY A 188 31.53 -16.28 -0.43
C GLY A 188 32.18 -16.51 -1.80
N ARG A 189 33.52 -16.48 -1.83
CA ARG A 189 34.32 -16.66 -3.05
C ARG A 189 34.00 -17.93 -3.82
N ASP A 190 33.88 -19.05 -3.12
CA ASP A 190 33.70 -20.38 -3.73
C ASP A 190 32.24 -20.77 -3.95
N SER A 191 31.29 -19.89 -3.62
CA SER A 191 29.86 -20.16 -3.85
C SER A 191 29.56 -20.25 -5.36
N PRO A 192 28.95 -21.34 -5.84
CA PRO A 192 28.59 -21.46 -7.24
C PRO A 192 27.42 -20.53 -7.57
N ASP A 193 27.34 -20.10 -8.84
CA ASP A 193 26.13 -19.46 -9.36
C ASP A 193 24.98 -20.49 -9.37
N PRO A 194 23.79 -20.15 -8.84
CA PRO A 194 22.64 -21.04 -8.93
C PRO A 194 22.07 -21.06 -10.35
N PRO A 195 21.33 -22.13 -10.74
CA PRO A 195 20.58 -22.14 -11.98
C PRO A 195 19.63 -20.92 -12.05
N GLY A 196 19.74 -20.14 -13.13
CA GLY A 196 18.91 -18.94 -13.32
C GLY A 196 19.29 -17.75 -12.43
N GLY A 197 20.52 -17.70 -11.90
CA GLY A 197 21.02 -16.55 -11.15
C GLY A 197 22.53 -16.37 -11.30
N ARG A 198 23.03 -15.24 -10.80
CA ARG A 198 24.47 -14.93 -10.83
C ARG A 198 24.90 -14.13 -9.61
N ILE A 199 26.03 -14.53 -9.02
CA ILE A 199 26.76 -13.77 -8.01
C ILE A 199 27.83 -12.97 -8.74
N LEU A 200 27.70 -11.64 -8.79
CA LEU A 200 28.71 -10.80 -9.44
C LEU A 200 29.96 -10.72 -8.57
N ARG A 201 31.11 -10.93 -9.19
CA ARG A 201 32.41 -11.03 -8.52
C ARG A 201 33.39 -9.98 -9.04
N ASP A 202 34.27 -9.52 -8.17
CA ASP A 202 35.37 -8.64 -8.54
C ASP A 202 36.52 -9.44 -9.21
N SER A 203 37.61 -8.73 -9.54
CA SER A 203 38.80 -9.35 -10.16
C SER A 203 39.52 -10.38 -9.29
N ALA A 204 39.31 -10.38 -7.97
CA ALA A 204 39.86 -11.37 -7.05
C ALA A 204 38.94 -12.60 -6.89
N GLY A 205 37.70 -12.52 -7.40
CA GLY A 205 36.67 -13.54 -7.29
C GLY A 205 35.75 -13.36 -6.09
N GLU A 206 35.89 -12.28 -5.32
CA GLU A 206 35.04 -12.01 -4.16
C GLU A 206 33.67 -11.49 -4.60
N PRO A 207 32.55 -11.89 -3.96
CA PRO A 207 31.23 -11.38 -4.29
C PRO A 207 31.12 -9.87 -4.08
N THR A 208 30.85 -9.09 -5.12
CA THR A 208 30.66 -7.61 -5.05
C THR A 208 29.48 -7.17 -4.19
N GLY A 209 28.62 -8.10 -3.76
CA GLY A 209 27.33 -7.80 -3.12
C GLY A 209 26.17 -7.65 -4.10
N ILE A 210 26.41 -7.70 -5.42
CA ILE A 210 25.33 -7.75 -6.41
C ILE A 210 24.92 -9.19 -6.69
N LEU A 211 23.67 -9.51 -6.42
CA LEU A 211 23.05 -10.82 -6.63
C LEU A 211 21.95 -10.69 -7.66
N VAL A 212 21.97 -11.50 -8.71
CA VAL A 212 21.00 -11.44 -9.82
C VAL A 212 20.08 -12.65 -9.78
N ASP A 213 18.77 -12.40 -9.92
CA ASP A 213 17.70 -13.40 -10.00
C ASP A 213 17.81 -14.47 -8.89
N ALA A 214 17.97 -15.75 -9.24
CA ALA A 214 17.98 -16.85 -8.28
C ALA A 214 19.12 -16.74 -7.22
N ALA A 215 20.16 -15.96 -7.48
CA ALA A 215 21.24 -15.71 -6.52
C ALA A 215 20.82 -14.84 -5.33
N MET A 216 19.68 -14.14 -5.42
CA MET A 216 19.12 -13.38 -4.30
C MET A 216 18.54 -14.30 -3.21
N LYS A 217 18.06 -15.49 -3.59
CA LYS A 217 17.31 -16.39 -2.71
C LYS A 217 18.01 -16.72 -1.38
N PRO A 218 19.31 -17.07 -1.34
CA PRO A 218 19.99 -17.38 -0.09
C PRO A 218 19.98 -16.23 0.93
N VAL A 219 19.95 -14.98 0.46
CA VAL A 219 19.84 -13.80 1.34
C VAL A 219 18.38 -13.55 1.71
N VAL A 220 17.45 -13.64 0.76
CA VAL A 220 16.01 -13.46 1.02
C VAL A 220 15.51 -14.46 2.08
N ASP A 221 15.97 -15.71 2.03
CA ASP A 221 15.62 -16.76 3.00
C ASP A 221 16.11 -16.45 4.43
N ARG A 222 16.99 -15.46 4.61
CA ARG A 222 17.49 -14.99 5.92
C ARG A 222 16.79 -13.74 6.44
N LEU A 223 15.97 -13.09 5.61
CA LEU A 223 15.18 -11.95 6.05
C LEU A 223 14.18 -12.42 7.12
N PRO A 224 14.02 -11.67 8.23
CA PRO A 224 13.05 -12.02 9.25
C PRO A 224 11.64 -11.97 8.66
N ALA A 225 10.83 -12.98 8.97
CA ALA A 225 9.41 -12.91 8.70
C ALA A 225 8.81 -11.75 9.52
N PRO A 226 7.87 -10.96 8.94
CA PRO A 226 7.30 -9.84 9.66
C PRO A 226 6.54 -10.33 10.90
N THR A 227 6.48 -9.55 11.98
CA THR A 227 5.58 -9.81 13.11
C THR A 227 4.12 -9.50 12.75
N ASP A 228 3.17 -9.89 13.60
CA ASP A 228 1.74 -9.62 13.34
C ASP A 228 1.45 -8.12 13.38
N GLU A 229 2.17 -7.38 14.23
CA GLU A 229 2.12 -5.93 14.33
C GLU A 229 2.68 -5.26 13.06
N GLU A 230 3.78 -5.80 12.51
CA GLU A 230 4.33 -5.29 11.26
C GLU A 230 3.40 -5.58 10.08
N LEU A 231 2.80 -6.78 10.02
CA LEU A 231 1.81 -7.14 9.01
C LEU A 231 0.57 -6.23 9.10
N GLU A 232 0.08 -5.97 10.31
CA GLU A 232 -1.00 -5.00 10.53
C GLU A 232 -0.62 -3.61 10.04
N ALA A 233 0.57 -3.12 10.39
CA ALA A 233 1.05 -1.81 9.95
C ALA A 233 1.17 -1.73 8.43
N ARG A 234 1.61 -2.80 7.76
CA ARG A 234 1.65 -2.90 6.28
C ARG A 234 0.24 -2.77 5.70
N LEU A 235 -0.70 -3.60 6.17
CA LEU A 235 -2.09 -3.60 5.67
C LEU A 235 -2.80 -2.26 5.91
N LEU A 236 -2.61 -1.63 7.06
CA LEU A 236 -3.14 -0.30 7.35
C LEU A 236 -2.52 0.76 6.45
N THR A 237 -1.20 0.80 6.32
CA THR A 237 -0.50 1.73 5.42
C THR A 237 -1.04 1.62 3.99
N ALA A 238 -1.19 0.40 3.49
CA ALA A 238 -1.72 0.14 2.15
C ALA A 238 -3.18 0.59 1.99
N THR A 239 -4.05 0.19 2.92
CA THR A 239 -5.49 0.52 2.85
C THR A 239 -5.74 2.02 3.03
N GLU A 240 -5.01 2.71 3.89
CA GLU A 240 -5.05 4.17 4.03
C GLU A 240 -4.58 4.88 2.76
N ARG A 241 -3.53 4.37 2.13
CA ARG A 241 -3.05 4.91 0.85
C ARG A 241 -4.09 4.71 -0.26
N CYS A 242 -4.74 3.55 -0.33
CA CYS A 242 -5.85 3.28 -1.24
C CYS A 242 -7.00 4.28 -1.04
N ALA A 243 -7.41 4.52 0.22
CA ALA A 243 -8.42 5.51 0.55
C ALA A 243 -8.01 6.92 0.11
N GLY A 244 -6.75 7.30 0.30
CA GLY A 244 -6.20 8.59 -0.12
C GLY A 244 -6.22 8.84 -1.63
N PHE A 245 -6.29 7.77 -2.44
CA PHE A 245 -6.49 7.85 -3.90
C PHE A 245 -7.96 7.78 -4.32
N GLY A 246 -8.89 7.65 -3.38
CA GLY A 246 -10.32 7.55 -3.65
C GLY A 246 -10.82 6.15 -3.99
N LEU A 247 -10.01 5.13 -3.71
CA LEU A 247 -10.50 3.76 -3.70
C LEU A 247 -11.43 3.56 -2.51
N THR A 248 -12.57 2.92 -2.76
CA THR A 248 -13.54 2.53 -1.72
C THR A 248 -13.63 1.01 -1.54
N ALA A 249 -13.01 0.26 -2.46
CA ALA A 249 -12.79 -1.17 -2.31
C ALA A 249 -11.53 -1.61 -3.06
N VAL A 250 -10.89 -2.67 -2.57
CA VAL A 250 -9.77 -3.35 -3.22
C VAL A 250 -10.01 -4.85 -3.18
N HIS A 251 -9.74 -5.53 -4.29
CA HIS A 251 -9.62 -6.98 -4.30
C HIS A 251 -8.17 -7.35 -3.96
N ASP A 252 -7.94 -7.92 -2.78
CA ASP A 252 -6.61 -8.28 -2.32
C ASP A 252 -6.29 -9.72 -2.74
N ALA A 253 -5.37 -9.86 -3.66
CA ALA A 253 -5.02 -11.11 -4.31
C ALA A 253 -3.94 -11.86 -3.54
N GLY A 254 -4.17 -13.15 -3.35
CA GLY A 254 -3.18 -14.05 -2.76
C GLY A 254 -3.14 -14.00 -1.24
N VAL A 255 -4.28 -13.74 -0.60
CA VAL A 255 -4.39 -13.63 0.86
C VAL A 255 -4.19 -15.02 1.49
N ASP A 256 -3.28 -15.11 2.45
CA ASP A 256 -3.05 -16.27 3.29
C ASP A 256 -3.82 -16.19 4.61
N LEU A 257 -3.79 -17.25 5.43
CA LEU A 257 -4.53 -17.31 6.68
C LEU A 257 -4.09 -16.22 7.68
N ARG A 258 -2.80 -15.89 7.68
CA ARG A 258 -2.24 -14.90 8.59
C ARG A 258 -2.73 -13.49 8.25
N SER A 259 -2.63 -13.10 6.98
CA SER A 259 -3.14 -11.82 6.48
C SER A 259 -4.65 -11.72 6.67
N TRP A 260 -5.38 -12.81 6.43
CA TRP A 260 -6.81 -12.89 6.73
C TRP A 260 -7.12 -12.59 8.19
N THR A 261 -6.39 -13.22 9.12
CA THR A 261 -6.60 -13.05 10.56
C THR A 261 -6.41 -11.59 10.99
N VAL A 262 -5.39 -10.92 10.46
CA VAL A 262 -5.15 -9.50 10.72
C VAL A 262 -6.25 -8.62 10.09
N LEU A 263 -6.62 -8.86 8.84
CA LEU A 263 -7.72 -8.14 8.17
C LEU A 263 -9.05 -8.29 8.91
N GLU A 264 -9.37 -9.49 9.40
CA GLU A 264 -10.58 -9.77 10.16
C GLU A 264 -10.59 -8.98 11.47
N ARG A 265 -9.46 -8.94 12.19
CA ARG A 265 -9.30 -8.14 13.41
C ARG A 265 -9.47 -6.65 13.15
N LEU A 266 -8.82 -6.12 12.10
CA LEU A 266 -8.95 -4.72 11.70
C LEU A 266 -10.39 -4.35 11.31
N ALA A 267 -11.06 -5.22 10.56
CA ALA A 267 -12.46 -5.03 10.16
C ALA A 267 -13.39 -5.01 11.39
N ARG A 268 -13.20 -5.95 12.33
CA ARG A 268 -13.95 -6.03 13.59
C ARG A 268 -13.77 -4.79 14.46
N GLN A 269 -12.57 -4.20 14.44
CA GLN A 269 -12.24 -2.97 15.15
C GLN A 269 -12.71 -1.69 14.42
N GLY A 270 -13.29 -1.80 13.22
CA GLY A 270 -13.69 -0.64 12.41
C GLY A 270 -12.52 0.18 11.86
N ARG A 271 -11.33 -0.43 11.76
CA ARG A 271 -10.08 0.26 11.38
C ARG A 271 -9.72 0.16 9.91
N LEU A 272 -10.51 -0.56 9.10
CA LEU A 272 -10.30 -0.59 7.65
C LEU A 272 -10.92 0.66 7.00
N PRO A 273 -10.14 1.50 6.29
CA PRO A 273 -10.67 2.70 5.62
C PRO A 273 -11.30 2.38 4.26
N VAL A 274 -11.04 1.20 3.70
CA VAL A 274 -11.62 0.72 2.43
C VAL A 274 -12.15 -0.70 2.60
N ARG A 275 -13.12 -1.09 1.77
CA ARG A 275 -13.60 -2.48 1.73
C ARG A 275 -12.53 -3.40 1.14
N VAL A 276 -12.27 -4.53 1.78
CA VAL A 276 -11.31 -5.52 1.30
C VAL A 276 -12.05 -6.77 0.84
N ARG A 277 -11.83 -7.17 -0.41
CA ARG A 277 -12.25 -8.46 -0.93
C ARG A 277 -11.02 -9.35 -1.06
N ALA A 278 -10.75 -10.10 -0.01
CA ALA A 278 -9.64 -11.04 0.04
C ALA A 278 -9.90 -12.22 -0.92
N MET A 279 -8.91 -12.54 -1.75
CA MET A 279 -8.92 -13.68 -2.66
C MET A 279 -7.87 -14.67 -2.17
N ALA A 280 -8.32 -15.80 -1.65
CA ALA A 280 -7.47 -16.82 -1.08
C ALA A 280 -6.53 -17.42 -2.15
N TRP A 281 -5.25 -17.57 -1.81
CA TRP A 281 -4.28 -18.20 -2.71
C TRP A 281 -4.40 -19.73 -2.65
N ARG A 282 -4.83 -20.37 -3.74
CA ARG A 282 -4.92 -21.85 -3.81
C ARG A 282 -3.59 -22.58 -3.59
N GLY A 283 -2.47 -21.93 -3.89
CA GLY A 283 -1.14 -22.49 -3.66
C GLY A 283 -0.64 -22.34 -2.22
N ALA A 284 -1.40 -21.69 -1.32
CA ALA A 284 -0.99 -21.54 0.06
C ALA A 284 -1.25 -22.84 0.82
N ALA A 285 -0.31 -23.26 1.66
CA ALA A 285 -0.48 -24.43 2.54
C ALA A 285 -1.73 -24.31 3.43
N SER A 286 -2.08 -23.06 3.80
CA SER A 286 -3.25 -22.75 4.63
C SER A 286 -4.54 -22.53 3.83
N PHE A 287 -4.60 -22.86 2.54
CA PHE A 287 -5.77 -22.55 1.71
C PHE A 287 -7.05 -23.21 2.22
N GLU A 288 -7.01 -24.52 2.49
CA GLU A 288 -8.17 -25.27 2.98
C GLU A 288 -8.65 -24.77 4.34
N GLU A 289 -7.71 -24.43 5.24
CA GLU A 289 -8.02 -23.85 6.54
C GLU A 289 -8.65 -22.45 6.40
N LEU A 290 -8.10 -21.62 5.51
CA LEU A 290 -8.62 -20.27 5.27
C LEU A 290 -10.01 -20.28 4.66
N ILE A 291 -10.24 -21.11 3.63
CA ILE A 291 -11.51 -21.11 2.91
C ILE A 291 -12.59 -21.88 3.68
N GLY A 292 -12.22 -22.93 4.42
CA GLY A 292 -13.12 -23.75 5.21
C GLY A 292 -14.37 -24.18 4.41
N PRO A 293 -15.60 -23.87 4.87
CA PRO A 293 -16.83 -24.27 4.18
C PRO A 293 -17.09 -23.49 2.87
N GLY A 294 -16.32 -22.45 2.57
CA GLY A 294 -16.43 -21.68 1.33
C GLY A 294 -16.32 -20.16 1.51
N PRO A 295 -16.64 -19.40 0.45
CA PRO A 295 -16.57 -17.94 0.47
C PRO A 295 -17.39 -17.30 1.58
N ARG A 296 -16.85 -16.25 2.20
CA ARG A 296 -17.51 -15.46 3.26
C ARG A 296 -17.74 -14.05 2.73
N THR A 297 -18.96 -13.54 2.77
CA THR A 297 -19.27 -12.23 2.15
C THR A 297 -19.99 -11.31 3.12
N GLY A 298 -19.78 -10.00 2.96
CA GLY A 298 -20.53 -9.00 3.72
C GLY A 298 -20.14 -8.90 5.19
N LEU A 299 -18.98 -9.40 5.61
CA LEU A 299 -18.56 -9.37 7.01
C LEU A 299 -18.34 -7.92 7.49
N PHE A 300 -18.62 -7.67 8.76
CA PHE A 300 -18.38 -6.38 9.43
C PHE A 300 -18.97 -5.18 8.67
N GLY A 301 -20.26 -5.24 8.33
CA GLY A 301 -20.93 -4.17 7.58
C GLY A 301 -20.49 -4.09 6.10
N GLY A 302 -19.97 -5.18 5.54
CA GLY A 302 -19.48 -5.25 4.16
C GLY A 302 -18.05 -4.76 3.96
N MET A 303 -17.32 -4.54 5.05
CA MET A 303 -15.91 -4.11 5.01
C MET A 303 -14.95 -5.22 4.64
N LEU A 304 -15.32 -6.49 4.86
CA LEU A 304 -14.47 -7.62 4.52
C LEU A 304 -15.27 -8.73 3.81
N SER A 305 -14.64 -9.39 2.86
CA SER A 305 -15.12 -10.62 2.23
C SER A 305 -13.95 -11.51 1.86
N LEU A 306 -14.16 -12.83 1.91
CA LEU A 306 -13.25 -13.86 1.44
C LEU A 306 -13.83 -14.57 0.22
N ARG A 307 -13.01 -14.73 -0.82
CA ARG A 307 -13.29 -15.47 -2.05
C ARG A 307 -12.20 -16.52 -2.30
N ALA A 308 -12.50 -17.53 -3.11
CA ALA A 308 -11.61 -18.62 -3.53
C ALA A 308 -11.24 -18.54 -5.01
#